data_AF-A0A2U9IL94-F1
#
_entry.id   AF-A0A2U9IL94-F1
#
_cell.length_a   1.000
_cell.length_b   1.000
_cell.length_c   1.000
_cell.angle_alpha   90.00
_cell.angle_beta   90.00
_cell.angle_gamma   90.00
#
_symmetry.space_group_name_H-M   'P 1'
#
loop_
_entity.id
_entity.type
_entity.pdbx_description
1 polymer ?
#
loop_
_entity_poly.entity_id
_entity_poly.type
_entity_poly.pdbx_seq_one_letter_code
_entity_poly.pdbx_strand_id
1 'polypeptide(L)'
;MLFKLKLKGISVFPSNITAELAYKKNLVLIIRAINGKRALYVDYVPSDEQLGSYKLPVFLQGKLVYYEVIDIPEEYSSFIKCIAGEVQRKVFPLYENKKLSCNNEITVVIENEN
;
A
#
# COMPACT_ATOMS: atom_id res chain seq x y z
N MET A 1 8.94 -9.64 16.21
CA MET A 1 9.73 -9.83 14.96
C MET A 1 10.03 -8.46 14.36
N LEU A 2 11.23 -8.23 13.80
CA LEU A 2 11.61 -6.93 13.19
C LEU A 2 11.54 -7.04 11.68
N PHE A 3 10.73 -6.20 11.03
CA PHE A 3 10.68 -6.07 9.58
C PHE A 3 11.10 -4.68 9.16
N LYS A 4 12.04 -4.59 8.22
CA LYS A 4 12.51 -3.32 7.66
C LYS A 4 11.87 -3.12 6.30
N LEU A 5 11.11 -2.04 6.16
CA LEU A 5 10.45 -1.70 4.92
C LEU A 5 11.06 -0.43 4.33
N LYS A 6 11.42 -0.49 3.05
CA LYS A 6 11.75 0.70 2.27
C LYS A 6 10.47 1.21 1.60
N LEU A 7 10.17 2.50 1.72
CA LEU A 7 9.09 3.13 0.96
C LEU A 7 9.53 3.36 -0.50
N LYS A 8 9.83 2.27 -1.19
CA LYS A 8 10.21 2.28 -2.59
C LYS A 8 9.30 1.33 -3.32
N GLY A 9 8.20 1.88 -3.81
CA GLY A 9 7.24 1.15 -4.63
C GLY A 9 7.35 1.48 -6.11
N ILE A 10 6.75 0.62 -6.93
CA ILE A 10 6.53 0.93 -8.34
C ILE A 10 5.37 1.92 -8.41
N SER A 11 5.61 3.09 -8.99
CA SER A 11 4.56 4.07 -9.25
C SER A 11 3.87 3.76 -10.57
N VAL A 12 2.56 3.51 -10.54
CA VAL A 12 1.78 3.09 -11.70
C VAL A 12 0.40 3.75 -11.71
N PHE A 13 -0.06 4.11 -12.90
CA PHE A 13 -1.46 4.48 -13.09
C PHE A 13 -2.34 3.23 -13.09
N PRO A 14 -3.55 3.26 -12.50
CA PRO A 14 -4.44 2.09 -12.51
C PRO A 14 -4.70 1.54 -13.92
N SER A 15 -4.80 2.42 -14.92
CA SER A 15 -4.96 2.04 -16.34
C SER A 15 -3.74 1.36 -16.96
N ASN A 16 -2.56 1.51 -16.36
CA ASN A 16 -1.28 1.03 -16.87
C ASN A 16 -0.78 -0.20 -16.11
N ILE A 17 -1.62 -0.82 -15.27
CA ILE A 17 -1.28 -2.07 -14.60
C ILE A 17 -1.12 -3.16 -15.67
N THR A 18 0.11 -3.60 -15.87
CA THR A 18 0.44 -4.68 -16.82
C THR A 18 -0.13 -6.01 -16.32
N ALA A 19 -0.22 -7.01 -17.22
CA ALA A 19 -0.66 -8.34 -16.84
C ALA A 19 0.19 -8.92 -15.68
N GLU A 20 1.52 -8.78 -15.76
CA GLU A 20 2.42 -9.22 -14.69
C GLU A 20 2.11 -8.53 -13.35
N LEU A 21 1.93 -7.21 -13.37
CA LEU A 21 1.64 -6.44 -12.15
C LEU A 21 0.24 -6.75 -11.61
N ALA A 22 -0.72 -7.07 -12.49
CA ALA A 22 -2.08 -7.42 -12.11
C ALA A 22 -2.14 -8.70 -11.27
N TYR A 23 -1.28 -9.69 -11.55
CA TYR A 23 -1.23 -10.97 -10.80
C TYR A 23 -0.50 -10.87 -9.46
N LYS A 24 0.19 -9.76 -9.18
CA LYS A 24 0.87 -9.58 -7.91
C LYS A 24 -0.11 -9.55 -6.74
N LYS A 25 0.37 -10.07 -5.61
CA LYS A 25 -0.36 -10.22 -4.34
C LYS A 25 0.51 -9.72 -3.20
N ASN A 26 -0.07 -9.65 -2.00
CA ASN A 26 0.66 -9.25 -0.79
C ASN A 26 1.35 -7.87 -0.94
N LEU A 27 0.56 -6.86 -1.27
CA LEU A 27 1.05 -5.53 -1.62
C LEU A 27 0.52 -4.49 -0.63
N VAL A 28 1.35 -3.50 -0.32
CA VAL A 28 0.88 -2.24 0.27
C VAL A 28 0.71 -1.22 -0.85
N LEU A 29 -0.44 -0.55 -0.87
CA LEU A 29 -0.78 0.46 -1.86
C LEU A 29 -0.82 1.82 -1.18
N ILE A 30 0.04 2.75 -1.62
CA ILE A 30 -0.08 4.16 -1.28
C ILE A 30 -0.75 4.85 -2.47
N ILE A 31 -2.00 5.26 -2.29
CA ILE A 31 -2.76 5.96 -3.31
C ILE A 31 -2.45 7.44 -3.20
N ARG A 32 -1.98 8.05 -4.29
CA ARG A 32 -1.52 9.44 -4.32
C ARG A 32 -2.19 10.25 -5.43
N ALA A 33 -2.27 11.57 -5.25
CA ALA A 33 -2.83 12.48 -6.23
C ALA A 33 -1.83 12.79 -7.36
N ILE A 34 -2.27 12.85 -8.62
CA ILE A 34 -1.38 13.13 -9.77
C ILE A 34 -0.54 14.40 -9.60
N ASN A 35 -1.15 15.48 -9.11
CA ASN A 35 -0.56 16.83 -9.18
C ASN A 35 0.28 17.23 -7.97
N GLY A 36 0.50 16.31 -7.03
CA GLY A 36 1.32 16.57 -5.86
C GLY A 36 1.47 15.27 -5.11
N LYS A 37 2.71 14.92 -4.75
CA LYS A 37 3.12 13.68 -4.08
C LYS A 37 2.35 13.33 -2.79
N ARG A 38 1.31 14.08 -2.41
CA ARG A 38 0.45 13.87 -1.25
C ARG A 38 -0.20 12.48 -1.32
N ALA A 39 0.05 11.69 -0.28
CA ALA A 39 -0.69 10.47 -0.03
C ALA A 39 -2.15 10.81 0.27
N LEU A 40 -3.07 10.18 -0.45
CA LEU A 40 -4.50 10.32 -0.26
C LEU A 40 -5.02 9.23 0.67
N TYR A 41 -4.54 8.00 0.50
CA TYR A 41 -4.99 6.84 1.25
C TYR A 41 -3.92 5.75 1.22
N VAL A 42 -3.94 4.87 2.21
CA VAL A 42 -3.12 3.66 2.23
C VAL A 42 -4.05 2.46 2.38
N ASP A 43 -3.79 1.45 1.57
CA ASP A 43 -4.53 0.20 1.57
C ASP A 43 -3.59 -0.98 1.30
N TYR A 44 -4.13 -2.18 1.20
CA TYR A 44 -3.35 -3.37 0.89
C TYR A 44 -4.10 -4.34 -0.02
N VAL A 45 -3.34 -5.20 -0.68
CA VAL A 45 -3.82 -6.39 -1.39
C VAL A 45 -3.34 -7.60 -0.60
N PRO A 46 -4.24 -8.43 -0.03
CA PRO A 46 -3.84 -9.61 0.74
C PRO A 46 -3.22 -10.70 -0.16
N SER A 47 -2.77 -11.80 0.45
CA SER A 47 -2.11 -12.92 -0.27
C SER A 47 -3.08 -13.80 -1.08
N ASP A 48 -4.38 -13.72 -0.81
CA ASP A 48 -5.45 -14.43 -1.51
C ASP A 48 -6.07 -13.62 -2.67
N GLU A 49 -5.82 -12.30 -2.74
CA GLU A 49 -6.29 -11.42 -3.80
C GLU A 49 -5.16 -10.94 -4.71
N GLN A 50 -5.52 -10.42 -5.88
CA GLN A 50 -4.60 -9.91 -6.89
C GLN A 50 -4.79 -8.40 -7.08
N LEU A 51 -3.73 -7.69 -7.46
CA LEU A 51 -3.81 -6.25 -7.71
C LEU A 51 -4.83 -5.91 -8.80
N GLY A 52 -4.94 -6.74 -9.84
CA GLY A 52 -5.90 -6.53 -10.94
C GLY A 52 -7.36 -6.53 -10.49
N SER A 53 -7.67 -7.18 -9.37
CA SER A 53 -9.02 -7.17 -8.76
C SER A 53 -9.23 -6.04 -7.75
N TYR A 54 -8.18 -5.28 -7.41
CA TYR A 54 -8.27 -4.22 -6.42
C TYR A 54 -9.24 -3.12 -6.86
N LYS A 55 -10.18 -2.78 -5.98
CA LYS A 55 -11.16 -1.71 -6.22
C LYS A 55 -10.83 -0.51 -5.36
N LEU A 56 -10.70 0.63 -6.02
CA LEU A 56 -10.51 1.90 -5.35
C LEU A 56 -11.70 2.20 -4.40
N PRO A 57 -11.46 2.67 -3.17
CA PRO A 57 -12.53 3.08 -2.27
C PRO A 57 -13.45 4.12 -2.90
N VAL A 58 -14.75 4.04 -2.60
CA VAL A 58 -15.81 4.86 -3.23
C VAL A 58 -15.51 6.36 -3.19
N PHE A 59 -14.98 6.87 -2.08
CA PHE A 59 -14.65 8.30 -1.93
C PHE A 59 -13.47 8.79 -2.78
N LEU A 60 -12.74 7.88 -3.41
CA LEU A 60 -11.67 8.17 -4.38
C LEU A 60 -12.07 7.81 -5.82
N GLN A 61 -13.20 7.14 -6.04
CA GLN A 61 -13.67 6.83 -7.39
C GLN A 61 -13.89 8.12 -8.19
N GLY A 62 -13.51 8.10 -9.47
CA GLY A 62 -13.55 9.27 -10.34
C GLY A 62 -12.42 10.29 -10.10
N LYS A 63 -11.60 10.13 -9.05
CA LYS A 63 -10.38 10.93 -8.88
C LYS A 63 -9.24 10.33 -9.70
N LEU A 64 -8.46 11.18 -10.33
CA LEU A 64 -7.22 10.80 -10.99
C LEU A 64 -6.14 10.56 -9.94
N VAL A 65 -5.72 9.31 -9.79
CA VAL A 65 -4.75 8.86 -8.79
C VAL A 65 -3.72 7.93 -9.41
N TYR A 66 -2.59 7.78 -8.73
CA TYR A 66 -1.61 6.74 -9.00
C TYR A 66 -1.42 5.87 -7.77
N TYR A 67 -0.97 4.64 -8.00
CA TYR A 67 -0.58 3.71 -6.96
C TYR A 67 0.93 3.70 -6.86
N GLU A 68 1.44 3.88 -5.66
CA GLU A 68 2.78 3.43 -5.31
C GLU A 68 2.63 2.05 -4.65
N VAL A 69 3.08 1.03 -5.38
CA VAL A 69 2.90 -0.38 -5.03
C VAL A 69 4.17 -0.90 -4.38
N ILE A 70 4.06 -1.34 -3.13
CA ILE A 70 5.17 -1.89 -2.35
C ILE A 70 4.93 -3.38 -2.15
N ASP A 71 5.86 -4.21 -2.67
CA ASP A 71 5.83 -5.65 -2.47
C ASP A 71 6.18 -6.01 -1.02
N ILE A 72 5.34 -6.81 -0.38
CA ILE A 72 5.62 -7.39 0.93
C ILE A 72 6.05 -8.85 0.73
N PRO A 73 7.17 -9.31 1.33
CA PRO A 73 7.55 -10.71 1.26
C PRO A 73 6.48 -11.62 1.86
N GLU A 74 6.29 -12.81 1.29
CA GLU A 74 5.22 -13.74 1.66
C GLU A 74 5.27 -14.15 3.14
N GLU A 75 6.47 -14.24 3.72
CA GLU A 75 6.70 -14.52 5.14
C GLU A 75 6.05 -13.48 6.08
N TYR A 76 5.78 -12.26 5.60
CA TYR A 76 5.10 -11.20 6.34
C TYR A 76 3.63 -11.00 5.94
N SER A 77 3.07 -11.86 5.10
CA SER A 77 1.71 -11.70 4.57
C SER A 77 0.63 -11.64 5.65
N SER A 78 0.78 -12.42 6.72
CA SER A 78 -0.11 -12.38 7.90
C SER A 78 -0.12 -11.02 8.61
N PHE A 79 0.95 -10.23 8.45
CA PHE A 79 1.13 -8.92 9.08
C PHE A 79 0.80 -7.75 8.15
N ILE A 80 0.30 -7.98 6.94
CA ILE A 80 0.17 -6.92 5.93
C ILE A 80 -0.72 -5.76 6.38
N LYS A 81 -1.76 -6.01 7.19
CA LYS A 81 -2.59 -4.95 7.79
C LYS A 81 -1.79 -4.05 8.73
N CYS A 82 -0.92 -4.65 9.55
CA CYS A 82 -0.04 -3.91 10.44
C CYS A 82 0.96 -3.09 9.62
N ILE A 83 1.60 -3.71 8.63
CA ILE A 83 2.60 -3.07 7.78
C ILE A 83 1.98 -1.87 7.04
N ALA A 84 0.81 -2.05 6.43
CA ALA A 84 0.07 -0.97 5.80
C ALA A 84 -0.31 0.14 6.81
N GLY A 85 -0.66 -0.21 8.04
CA GLY A 85 -0.95 0.75 9.12
C GLY A 85 0.26 1.59 9.52
N GLU A 86 1.43 0.97 9.61
CA GLU A 86 2.68 1.69 9.87
C GLU A 86 3.08 2.58 8.69
N VAL A 87 2.87 2.11 7.46
CA VAL A 87 3.04 2.93 6.25
C VAL A 87 2.09 4.14 6.28
N GLN A 88 0.82 3.93 6.63
CA GLN A 88 -0.17 5.01 6.79
C GLN A 88 0.30 6.06 7.78
N ARG A 89 0.75 5.65 8.97
CA ARG A 89 1.26 6.57 10.00
C ARG A 89 2.45 7.38 9.49
N LYS A 90 3.33 6.76 8.71
CA LYS A 90 4.52 7.41 8.16
C LYS A 90 4.22 8.40 7.04
N VAL A 91 3.37 8.03 6.08
CA VAL A 91 3.07 8.88 4.91
C VAL A 91 1.98 9.92 5.19
N PHE A 92 1.26 9.77 6.31
CA PHE A 92 0.25 10.68 6.83
C PHE A 92 -0.76 11.08 5.75
N PRO A 93 -1.56 10.13 5.21
CA PRO A 93 -2.44 10.40 4.09
C PRO A 93 -3.57 11.36 4.46
N LEU A 94 -4.22 11.93 3.44
CA LEU A 94 -5.39 12.80 3.64
C LEU A 94 -6.57 12.08 4.29
N TYR A 95 -6.77 10.80 3.95
CA TYR A 95 -7.83 9.97 4.51
C TYR A 95 -7.21 8.75 5.18
N GLU A 96 -7.69 8.41 6.38
CA GLU A 96 -7.22 7.25 7.12
C GLU A 96 -8.07 6.01 6.83
N ASN A 97 -7.38 4.89 6.60
CA ASN A 97 -7.97 3.57 6.57
C ASN A 97 -8.05 3.00 7.99
N LYS A 98 -9.24 3.09 8.60
CA LYS A 98 -9.49 2.60 9.96
C LYS A 98 -9.45 1.07 10.09
N LYS A 99 -9.41 0.34 8.97
CA LYS A 99 -9.32 -1.13 8.96
C LYS A 99 -7.88 -1.63 9.15
N LEU A 100 -6.88 -0.75 9.05
CA LEU A 100 -5.48 -1.08 9.26
C LEU A 100 -5.20 -1.15 10.76
N SER A 101 -5.22 -2.36 11.30
CA SER A 101 -4.88 -2.65 12.69
C SER A 101 -3.53 -3.34 12.78
N CYS A 102 -2.77 -3.05 13.82
CA CYS A 102 -1.56 -3.78 14.15
C CYS A 102 -1.72 -4.50 15.50
N ASN A 103 -1.34 -5.77 15.53
CA ASN A 103 -1.12 -6.50 16.78
C ASN A 103 0.39 -6.39 17.07
N ASN A 104 0.78 -6.19 18.34
CA ASN A 104 2.17 -5.88 18.77
C ASN A 104 3.21 -7.01 18.53
N GLU A 105 2.95 -7.94 17.63
CA GLU A 105 3.76 -9.12 17.31
C GLU A 105 4.89 -8.81 16.32
N ILE A 106 4.74 -7.74 15.54
CA ILE A 106 5.73 -7.25 14.58
C ILE A 106 6.09 -5.79 14.86
N THR A 107 7.36 -5.47 14.68
CA THR A 107 7.88 -4.11 14.65
C THR A 107 8.30 -3.79 13.23
N VAL A 108 7.63 -2.82 12.61
CA VAL A 108 7.95 -2.38 11.24
C VAL A 108 8.78 -1.11 11.34
N VAL A 109 10.01 -1.15 10.84
CA VAL A 109 10.87 0.02 10.74
C VAL A 109 10.86 0.49 9.30
N ILE A 110 10.38 1.72 9.08
CA ILE A 110 10.34 2.32 7.76
C ILE A 110 11.61 3.13 7.54
N GLU A 111 12.47 2.63 6.65
CA GLU A 111 13.71 3.30 6.26
C GLU A 111 13.39 4.37 5.20
N ASN A 112 13.75 5.62 5.47
CA ASN A 112 13.74 6.69 4.48
C ASN A 112 14.99 6.55 3.58
N GLU A 113 14.84 6.68 2.26
CA GLU A 113 16.00 7.02 1.42
C GLU A 113 16.31 8.51 1.68
N ASN A 114 17.53 8.81 2.10
CA ASN A 114 18.12 10.15 2.00
C ASN A 114 18.40 10.48 0.55
#